data_AF-A0A928CR77-F1
#
_entry.id   AF-A0A928CR77-F1
#
_cell.length_a   1.000
_cell.length_b   1.000
_cell.length_c   1.000
_cell.angle_alpha   90.00
_cell.angle_beta   90.00
_cell.angle_gamma   90.00
#
_symmetry.space_group_name_H-M   'P 1'
#
loop_
_entity.id
_entity.type
_entity.pdbx_description
1 polymer ?
#
loop_
_entity_poly.entity_id
_entity_poly.type
_entity_poly.pdbx_seq_one_letter_code
_entity_poly.pdbx_strand_id
1 'polypeptide(L)'
;MTAALTATSVWFCGFLTAAEPAPSECRQYTDDIQAILPNAAAYGSMTARKVQLLDAKNQVIGYLLLPPAGKRERVEGYNGVVNAAVVVSPDNKILGVVLGENNETPRFLDRLRNAGFLKRWNGKKTTETAMEIVNHFVEAAAKNDLKTVASYLYVRDQTEMDRILEVLKQKPDIGSLKPLGCNRLVKSSHKDNLMVHVYSETRKMSYAFVLMKNSNGKYQIAELGSSSRKP
;
A
#
# COMPACT_ATOMS: atom_id res chain seq x y z
N MET A 1 -48.53 -21.33 -59.08
CA MET A 1 -48.14 -20.48 -57.93
C MET A 1 -47.31 -21.35 -57.01
N THR A 2 -45.99 -21.20 -57.05
CA THR A 2 -45.03 -22.00 -56.28
C THR A 2 -43.99 -21.03 -55.74
N ALA A 3 -43.99 -20.80 -54.43
CA ALA A 3 -43.07 -19.88 -53.77
C ALA A 3 -41.80 -20.64 -53.37
N ALA A 4 -40.64 -20.19 -53.86
CA ALA A 4 -39.33 -20.65 -53.42
C ALA A 4 -38.90 -19.85 -52.18
N LEU A 5 -38.66 -20.54 -51.06
CA LEU A 5 -37.97 -20.01 -49.89
C LEU A 5 -36.47 -20.00 -50.17
N THR A 6 -35.88 -18.82 -50.36
CA THR A 6 -34.43 -18.63 -50.35
C THR A 6 -33.98 -18.42 -48.91
N ALA A 7 -33.20 -19.37 -48.39
CA ALA A 7 -32.53 -19.26 -47.11
C ALA A 7 -31.41 -18.22 -47.21
N THR A 8 -31.58 -17.08 -46.56
CA THR A 8 -30.54 -16.07 -46.39
C THR A 8 -29.63 -16.49 -45.24
N SER A 9 -28.45 -16.98 -45.58
CA SER A 9 -27.40 -17.32 -44.62
C SER A 9 -26.93 -16.06 -43.88
N VAL A 10 -27.09 -16.06 -42.55
CA VAL A 10 -26.55 -15.04 -41.66
C VAL A 10 -25.03 -15.23 -41.59
N TRP A 11 -24.27 -14.34 -42.23
CA TRP A 11 -22.85 -14.18 -41.97
C TRP A 11 -22.69 -13.28 -40.74
N PHE A 12 -22.67 -13.90 -39.55
CA PHE A 12 -22.18 -13.22 -38.36
C PHE A 12 -20.64 -13.17 -38.45
N CYS A 13 -20.14 -12.15 -39.14
CA CYS A 13 -18.71 -11.83 -39.12
C CYS A 13 -18.43 -11.27 -37.73
N GLY A 14 -18.07 -12.16 -36.79
CA GLY A 14 -17.59 -11.78 -35.47
C GLY A 14 -16.31 -10.96 -35.64
N PHE A 15 -16.45 -9.64 -35.57
CA PHE A 15 -15.31 -8.79 -35.23
C PHE A 15 -14.84 -9.24 -33.85
N LEU A 16 -13.70 -9.92 -33.81
CA LEU A 16 -12.81 -9.89 -32.66
C LEU A 16 -12.51 -8.41 -32.44
N THR A 17 -13.25 -7.75 -31.55
CA THR A 17 -12.90 -6.43 -31.07
C THR A 17 -11.51 -6.54 -30.48
N ALA A 18 -10.55 -5.92 -31.16
CA ALA A 18 -9.24 -5.67 -30.60
C ALA A 18 -9.46 -5.10 -29.19
N ALA A 19 -8.82 -5.69 -28.19
CA ALA A 19 -8.77 -5.13 -26.85
C ALA A 19 -8.50 -3.63 -26.98
N GLU A 20 -9.37 -2.80 -26.40
CA GLU A 20 -9.17 -1.36 -26.45
C GLU A 20 -7.74 -1.06 -25.95
N PRO A 21 -6.98 -0.21 -26.66
CA PRO A 21 -5.63 0.11 -26.23
C PRO A 21 -5.68 0.65 -24.81
N ALA A 22 -4.78 0.18 -23.96
CA ALA A 22 -4.68 0.61 -22.57
C ALA A 22 -4.86 2.14 -22.47
N PRO A 23 -5.75 2.64 -21.58
CA PRO A 23 -5.86 4.06 -21.31
C PRO A 23 -4.46 4.63 -21.11
N SER A 24 -4.15 5.79 -21.68
CA SER A 24 -2.79 6.36 -21.68
C SER A 24 -2.17 6.41 -20.28
N GLU A 25 -3.00 6.67 -19.27
CA GLU A 25 -2.62 6.71 -17.85
C GLU A 25 -2.20 5.36 -17.26
N CYS A 26 -2.65 4.25 -17.84
CA CYS A 26 -2.36 2.89 -17.37
C CYS A 26 -1.05 2.34 -17.94
N ARG A 27 -0.58 2.85 -19.08
CA ARG A 27 0.58 2.29 -19.80
C ARG A 27 1.82 2.19 -18.92
N GLN A 28 2.05 3.20 -18.09
CA GLN A 28 3.18 3.29 -17.16
C GLN A 28 3.25 2.16 -16.13
N TYR A 29 2.18 1.39 -15.93
CA TYR A 29 2.14 0.31 -14.94
C TYR A 29 2.16 -1.10 -15.57
N THR A 30 2.18 -1.21 -16.90
CA THR A 30 1.91 -2.47 -17.61
C THR A 30 2.87 -3.59 -17.21
N ASP A 31 4.18 -3.30 -17.15
CA ASP A 31 5.20 -4.30 -16.83
C ASP A 31 5.04 -4.84 -15.40
N ASP A 32 4.82 -3.94 -14.43
CA ASP A 32 4.58 -4.30 -13.03
C ASP A 32 3.27 -5.07 -12.86
N ILE A 33 2.22 -4.70 -13.62
CA ILE A 33 0.94 -5.44 -13.65
C ILE A 33 1.15 -6.84 -14.19
N GLN A 34 1.90 -7.02 -15.29
CA GLN A 34 2.17 -8.33 -15.87
C GLN A 34 2.97 -9.22 -14.90
N ALA A 35 3.87 -8.64 -14.13
CA ALA A 35 4.62 -9.36 -13.10
C ALA A 35 3.71 -9.85 -11.95
N ILE A 36 2.64 -9.12 -11.61
CA ILE A 36 1.68 -9.47 -10.55
C ILE A 36 0.59 -10.41 -11.08
N LEU A 37 0.07 -10.15 -12.28
CA LEU A 37 -0.99 -10.88 -12.97
C LEU A 37 -0.49 -11.28 -14.37
N PRO A 38 0.26 -12.39 -14.51
CA PRO A 38 0.81 -12.82 -15.80
C PRO A 38 -0.22 -13.14 -16.88
N ASN A 39 -1.48 -13.33 -16.50
CA ASN A 39 -2.59 -13.59 -17.41
C ASN A 39 -3.37 -12.33 -17.80
N ALA A 40 -2.98 -11.16 -17.29
CA ALA A 40 -3.54 -9.89 -17.74
C ALA A 40 -3.21 -9.70 -19.22
N ALA A 41 -4.25 -9.41 -20.01
CA ALA A 41 -4.15 -9.27 -21.46
C ALA A 41 -4.77 -7.96 -21.96
N ALA A 42 -5.74 -7.42 -21.23
CA ALA A 42 -6.45 -6.20 -21.63
C ALA A 42 -6.92 -5.36 -20.43
N TYR A 43 -7.25 -4.11 -20.72
CA TYR A 43 -7.94 -3.21 -19.81
C TYR A 43 -9.43 -3.17 -20.20
N GLY A 44 -10.31 -3.27 -19.21
CA GLY A 44 -11.75 -3.19 -19.39
C GLY A 44 -12.30 -1.81 -19.03
N SER A 45 -13.57 -1.79 -18.59
CA SER A 45 -14.24 -0.55 -18.21
C SER A 45 -13.45 0.22 -17.14
N MET A 46 -13.46 1.55 -17.31
CA MET A 46 -12.85 2.50 -16.38
C MET A 46 -13.95 3.35 -15.75
N THR A 47 -13.96 3.37 -14.42
CA THR A 47 -14.64 4.41 -13.63
C THR A 47 -13.60 5.37 -13.07
N ALA A 48 -14.02 6.45 -12.39
CA ALA A 48 -13.18 7.60 -12.02
C ALA A 48 -11.75 7.28 -11.53
N ARG A 49 -11.53 6.18 -10.81
CA ARG A 49 -10.19 5.74 -10.37
C ARG A 49 -9.97 4.23 -10.41
N LYS A 50 -10.86 3.48 -11.07
CA LYS A 50 -10.84 2.01 -11.04
C LYS A 50 -10.97 1.48 -12.46
N VAL A 51 -9.95 0.75 -12.89
CA VAL A 51 -9.86 0.14 -14.21
C VAL A 51 -9.93 -1.37 -14.05
N GLN A 52 -10.72 -2.05 -14.88
CA GLN A 52 -10.74 -3.52 -14.92
C GLN A 52 -9.48 -4.07 -15.60
N LEU A 53 -8.93 -5.14 -15.03
CA LEU A 53 -7.88 -5.95 -15.65
C LEU A 53 -8.51 -7.26 -16.13
N LEU A 54 -8.38 -7.53 -17.42
CA LEU A 54 -9.02 -8.65 -18.10
C LEU A 54 -7.99 -9.68 -18.54
N ASP A 55 -8.37 -10.96 -18.53
CA ASP A 55 -7.62 -12.01 -19.19
C ASP A 55 -7.92 -12.08 -20.70
N ALA A 56 -7.25 -13.00 -21.39
CA ALA A 56 -7.44 -13.23 -22.83
C ALA A 56 -8.86 -13.70 -23.22
N LYS A 57 -9.70 -14.08 -22.24
CA LYS A 57 -11.09 -14.49 -22.42
C LYS A 57 -12.07 -13.39 -22.03
N ASN A 58 -11.60 -12.16 -21.83
CA ASN A 58 -12.36 -11.01 -21.35
C ASN A 58 -12.98 -11.21 -19.95
N GLN A 59 -12.40 -12.08 -19.11
CA GLN A 59 -12.82 -12.24 -17.72
C GLN A 59 -12.07 -11.27 -16.83
N VAL A 60 -12.79 -10.64 -15.89
CA VAL A 60 -12.19 -9.74 -14.90
C VAL A 60 -11.35 -10.56 -13.92
N ILE A 61 -10.04 -10.40 -13.99
CA ILE A 61 -9.07 -11.05 -13.10
C ILE A 61 -8.55 -10.11 -12.01
N GLY A 62 -8.91 -8.83 -12.08
CA GLY A 62 -8.56 -7.84 -11.07
C GLY A 62 -8.96 -6.43 -11.47
N TYR A 63 -8.50 -5.47 -10.67
CA TYR A 63 -8.68 -4.06 -10.92
C TYR A 63 -7.40 -3.29 -10.61
N LEU A 64 -7.14 -2.23 -11.38
CA LEU A 64 -6.13 -1.23 -11.08
C LEU A 64 -6.82 -0.01 -10.43
N LEU A 65 -6.37 0.35 -9.24
CA LEU A 65 -6.78 1.56 -8.54
C LEU A 65 -5.77 2.66 -8.80
N LEU A 66 -6.19 3.66 -9.55
CA LEU A 66 -5.35 4.77 -9.96
C LEU A 66 -5.19 5.80 -8.84
N PRO A 67 -4.06 6.53 -8.81
CA PRO A 67 -3.91 7.68 -7.91
C PRO A 67 -4.97 8.75 -8.21
N PRO A 68 -5.21 9.68 -7.29
CA PRO A 68 -6.16 10.77 -7.52
C PRO A 68 -5.72 11.62 -8.73
N ALA A 69 -6.69 12.09 -9.53
CA ALA A 69 -6.40 12.81 -10.77
C ALA A 69 -5.98 14.27 -10.54
N GLY A 70 -6.47 14.91 -9.46
CA GLY A 70 -6.25 16.33 -9.17
C GLY A 70 -4.82 16.65 -8.73
N LYS A 71 -4.21 17.72 -9.26
CA LYS A 71 -2.83 18.14 -8.89
C LYS A 71 -2.62 18.33 -7.38
N ARG A 72 -3.65 18.77 -6.65
CA ARG A 72 -3.59 18.97 -5.18
C ARG A 72 -3.65 17.67 -4.38
N GLU A 73 -4.05 16.58 -5.02
CA GLU A 73 -4.21 15.25 -4.42
C GLU A 73 -3.13 14.28 -4.92
N ARG A 74 -2.29 14.71 -5.87
CA ARG A 74 -1.14 13.96 -6.34
C ARG A 74 0.03 14.13 -5.39
N VAL A 75 0.73 13.02 -5.19
CA VAL A 75 1.92 12.93 -4.37
C VAL A 75 3.11 13.55 -5.11
N GLU A 76 3.60 14.68 -4.62
CA GLU A 76 4.84 15.29 -5.13
C GLU A 76 6.05 14.69 -4.39
N GLY A 77 6.91 13.98 -5.13
CA GLY A 77 8.22 13.53 -4.68
C GLY A 77 9.29 14.62 -4.76
N TYR A 78 10.56 14.25 -4.56
CA TYR A 78 11.66 15.21 -4.62
C TYR A 78 11.86 15.74 -6.05
N ASN A 79 11.63 14.90 -7.05
CA ASN A 79 11.84 15.23 -8.46
C ASN A 79 10.55 15.25 -9.29
N GLY A 80 9.43 15.62 -8.66
CA GLY A 80 8.11 15.68 -9.28
C GLY A 80 7.16 14.60 -8.81
N VAL A 81 6.04 14.43 -9.50
CA VAL A 81 4.97 13.52 -9.06
C VAL A 81 5.43 12.07 -9.08
N VAL A 82 5.16 11.33 -8.00
CA VAL A 82 5.35 9.87 -7.97
C VAL A 82 4.00 9.20 -8.11
N ASN A 83 3.76 8.62 -9.28
CA ASN A 83 2.52 7.92 -9.57
C ASN A 83 2.59 6.51 -8.98
N ALA A 84 1.80 6.23 -7.95
CA ALA A 84 1.60 4.88 -7.43
C ALA A 84 0.17 4.43 -7.65
N ALA A 85 -0.01 3.18 -8.08
CA ALA A 85 -1.31 2.54 -8.23
C ALA A 85 -1.32 1.20 -7.50
N VAL A 86 -2.51 0.66 -7.27
CA VAL A 86 -2.67 -0.61 -6.53
C VAL A 86 -3.47 -1.58 -7.37
N VAL A 87 -2.92 -2.77 -7.55
CA VAL A 87 -3.59 -3.90 -8.19
C VAL A 87 -4.36 -4.64 -7.11
N VAL A 88 -5.66 -4.85 -7.34
CA VAL A 88 -6.55 -5.56 -6.42
C VAL A 88 -7.26 -6.69 -7.14
N SER A 89 -7.52 -7.75 -6.40
CA SER A 89 -8.30 -8.91 -6.83
C SER A 89 -9.80 -8.60 -6.91
N PRO A 90 -10.59 -9.47 -7.55
CA PRO A 90 -12.05 -9.34 -7.58
C PRO A 90 -12.72 -9.29 -6.19
N ASP A 91 -12.11 -9.90 -5.17
CA ASP A 91 -12.56 -9.89 -3.77
C ASP A 91 -11.98 -8.72 -2.94
N ASN A 92 -11.47 -7.67 -3.59
CA ASN A 92 -10.91 -6.46 -2.99
C ASN A 92 -9.70 -6.73 -2.06
N LYS A 93 -8.88 -7.74 -2.35
CA LYS A 93 -7.56 -7.88 -1.73
C LYS A 93 -6.48 -7.27 -2.60
N ILE A 94 -5.53 -6.58 -2.00
CA ILE A 94 -4.35 -6.05 -2.68
C ILE A 94 -3.50 -7.22 -3.19
N LEU A 95 -3.20 -7.21 -4.48
CA LEU A 95 -2.29 -8.14 -5.15
C LEU A 95 -0.87 -7.55 -5.27
N GLY A 96 -0.79 -6.22 -5.38
CA GLY A 96 0.48 -5.50 -5.33
C GLY A 96 0.30 -4.00 -5.49
N VAL A 97 1.37 -3.27 -5.16
CA VAL A 97 1.51 -1.84 -5.43
C VAL A 97 2.47 -1.69 -6.60
N VAL A 98 2.08 -0.89 -7.59
CA VAL A 98 2.85 -0.66 -8.82
C VAL A 98 3.27 0.81 -8.87
N LEU A 99 4.47 1.06 -9.38
CA LEU A 99 5.02 2.41 -9.50
C LEU A 99 5.04 2.78 -10.97
N GLY A 100 4.41 3.91 -11.28
CA GLY A 100 4.37 4.47 -12.61
C GLY A 100 5.60 5.32 -12.90
N GLU A 101 5.53 6.08 -13.98
CA GLU A 101 6.58 7.00 -14.37
C GLU A 101 6.83 8.01 -13.24
N ASN A 102 8.10 8.15 -12.89
CA ASN A 102 8.59 9.07 -11.88
C ASN A 102 10.06 9.40 -12.18
N ASN A 103 10.52 10.57 -11.73
CA ASN A 103 11.92 10.99 -11.92
C ASN A 103 12.78 10.69 -10.68
N GLU A 104 12.37 9.75 -9.84
CA GLU A 104 13.13 9.39 -8.65
C GLU A 104 14.41 8.62 -9.03
N THR A 105 15.42 8.73 -8.17
CA THR A 105 16.69 8.04 -8.44
C THR A 105 16.48 6.51 -8.44
N PRO A 106 16.96 5.77 -9.46
CA PRO A 106 16.74 4.32 -9.56
C PRO A 106 17.14 3.55 -8.30
N ARG A 107 18.30 3.90 -7.73
CA ARG A 107 18.82 3.32 -6.47
C ARG A 107 17.85 3.46 -5.30
N PHE A 108 17.03 4.51 -5.28
CA PHE A 108 16.04 4.70 -4.24
C PHE A 108 14.81 3.78 -4.44
N LEU A 109 14.29 3.67 -5.66
CA LEU A 109 13.20 2.74 -5.99
C LEU A 109 13.60 1.29 -5.71
N ASP A 110 14.85 0.94 -6.02
CA ASP A 110 15.40 -0.39 -5.74
C ASP A 110 15.45 -0.69 -4.24
N ARG A 111 15.75 0.31 -3.41
CA ARG A 111 15.70 0.15 -1.94
C ARG A 111 14.28 -0.17 -1.47
N LEU A 112 13.26 0.48 -2.01
CA LEU A 112 11.85 0.20 -1.67
C LEU A 112 11.43 -1.21 -2.08
N ARG A 113 11.78 -1.63 -3.30
CA ARG A 113 11.51 -2.97 -3.83
C ARG A 113 12.22 -4.05 -3.00
N ASN A 114 13.52 -3.88 -2.75
CA ASN A 114 14.35 -4.83 -1.99
C ASN A 114 13.94 -4.94 -0.52
N ALA A 115 13.44 -3.86 0.08
CA ALA A 115 12.88 -3.87 1.43
C ALA A 115 11.53 -4.61 1.53
N GLY A 116 11.01 -5.13 0.42
CA GLY A 116 9.74 -5.85 0.33
C GLY A 116 8.53 -4.99 0.73
N PHE A 117 8.66 -3.66 0.68
CA PHE A 117 7.62 -2.78 1.21
C PHE A 117 6.32 -2.86 0.43
N LEU A 118 6.39 -2.76 -0.89
CA LEU A 118 5.22 -2.86 -1.76
C LEU A 118 4.47 -4.18 -1.54
N LYS A 119 5.19 -5.25 -1.17
CA LYS A 119 4.64 -6.58 -0.90
C LYS A 119 3.94 -6.70 0.45
N ARG A 120 4.14 -5.77 1.41
CA ARG A 120 3.50 -5.83 2.76
C ARG A 120 1.99 -5.65 2.70
N TRP A 121 1.50 -5.04 1.63
CA TRP A 121 0.09 -4.81 1.41
C TRP A 121 -0.62 -6.02 0.81
N ASN A 122 0.11 -6.96 0.22
CA ASN A 122 -0.44 -8.11 -0.47
C ASN A 122 -1.32 -8.95 0.47
N GLY A 123 -2.50 -9.34 -0.02
CA GLY A 123 -3.50 -10.10 0.72
C GLY A 123 -4.36 -9.29 1.69
N LYS A 124 -4.02 -8.04 2.00
CA LYS A 124 -4.88 -7.16 2.83
C LYS A 124 -6.10 -6.70 2.03
N LYS A 125 -7.24 -6.51 2.71
CA LYS A 125 -8.41 -5.87 2.09
C LYS A 125 -8.10 -4.41 1.77
N THR A 126 -8.45 -3.98 0.58
CA THR A 126 -8.30 -2.60 0.16
C THR A 126 -9.37 -1.73 0.80
N THR A 127 -8.94 -0.66 1.45
CA THR A 127 -9.77 0.45 1.92
C THR A 127 -9.24 1.75 1.33
N GLU A 128 -10.05 2.82 1.35
CA GLU A 128 -9.59 4.16 0.96
C GLU A 128 -8.36 4.59 1.75
N THR A 129 -8.36 4.30 3.06
CA THR A 129 -7.21 4.49 3.96
C THR A 129 -5.95 3.73 3.52
N ALA A 130 -6.08 2.53 2.96
CA ALA A 130 -4.92 1.76 2.49
C ALA A 130 -4.26 2.45 1.29
N MET A 131 -5.05 3.01 0.38
CA MET A 131 -4.53 3.80 -0.75
C MET A 131 -3.85 5.09 -0.30
N GLU A 132 -4.45 5.80 0.66
CA GLU A 132 -3.86 7.01 1.23
C GLU A 132 -2.51 6.73 1.91
N ILE A 133 -2.41 5.63 2.66
CA ILE A 133 -1.16 5.23 3.31
C ILE A 133 -0.09 4.87 2.29
N VAL A 134 -0.43 4.09 1.25
CA VAL A 134 0.52 3.74 0.19
C VAL A 134 1.04 5.01 -0.51
N ASN A 135 0.14 5.94 -0.84
CA ASN A 135 0.49 7.21 -1.47
C ASN A 135 1.40 8.07 -0.59
N HIS A 136 1.03 8.30 0.67
CA HIS A 136 1.80 9.11 1.60
C HIS A 136 3.17 8.51 1.92
N PHE A 137 3.28 7.18 1.96
CA PHE A 137 4.59 6.53 2.10
C PHE A 137 5.46 6.75 0.87
N VAL A 138 4.91 6.55 -0.33
CA VAL A 138 5.65 6.74 -1.58
C VAL A 138 6.16 8.18 -1.68
N GLU A 139 5.36 9.15 -1.24
CA GLU A 139 5.74 10.56 -1.09
C GLU A 139 6.94 10.76 -0.15
N ALA A 140 6.80 10.28 1.08
CA ALA A 140 7.84 10.41 2.10
C ALA A 140 9.15 9.77 1.62
N ALA A 141 9.02 8.63 0.96
CA ALA A 141 10.15 7.91 0.43
C ALA A 141 10.83 8.73 -0.68
N ALA A 142 10.06 9.26 -1.63
CA ALA A 142 10.55 10.13 -2.69
C ALA A 142 11.25 11.40 -2.16
N LYS A 143 10.73 12.00 -1.08
CA LYS A 143 11.35 13.15 -0.38
C LYS A 143 12.59 12.79 0.43
N ASN A 144 13.01 11.51 0.44
CA ASN A 144 14.03 10.98 1.34
C ASN A 144 13.73 11.31 2.82
N ASP A 145 12.45 11.43 3.17
CA ASP A 145 11.98 11.58 4.55
C ASP A 145 12.05 10.20 5.23
N LEU A 146 13.27 9.82 5.60
CA LEU A 146 13.56 8.55 6.24
C LEU A 146 12.79 8.36 7.55
N LYS A 147 12.33 9.43 8.21
CA LYS A 147 11.55 9.37 9.45
C LYS A 147 10.13 8.89 9.18
N THR A 148 9.48 9.44 8.17
CA THR A 148 8.15 9.01 7.75
C THR A 148 8.22 7.63 7.07
N VAL A 149 9.24 7.38 6.24
CA VAL A 149 9.48 6.04 5.68
C VAL A 149 9.67 4.99 6.78
N ALA A 150 10.47 5.31 7.80
CA ALA A 150 10.64 4.47 8.97
C ALA A 150 9.28 4.15 9.64
N SER A 151 8.44 5.16 9.89
CA SER A 151 7.16 4.94 10.59
C SER A 151 6.27 3.91 9.89
N TYR A 152 6.27 3.88 8.55
CA TYR A 152 5.52 2.89 7.76
C TYR A 152 6.21 1.54 7.62
N LEU A 153 7.55 1.49 7.56
CA LEU A 153 8.30 0.23 7.52
C LEU A 153 8.20 -0.55 8.83
N TYR A 154 7.97 0.14 9.94
CA TYR A 154 8.03 -0.43 11.28
C TYR A 154 6.68 -0.78 11.92
N VAL A 155 5.54 -0.52 11.26
CA VAL A 155 4.25 -1.11 11.67
C VAL A 155 4.22 -2.55 11.17
N ARG A 156 4.75 -3.47 11.98
CA ARG A 156 4.92 -4.88 11.60
C ARG A 156 3.61 -5.68 11.56
N ASP A 157 2.62 -5.29 12.32
CA ASP A 157 1.30 -5.91 12.37
C ASP A 157 0.43 -5.04 13.28
N GLN A 158 -0.83 -4.77 12.91
CA GLN A 158 -1.76 -4.09 13.81
C GLN A 158 -1.95 -4.90 15.09
N THR A 159 -1.98 -6.23 14.99
CA THR A 159 -2.11 -7.14 16.14
C THR A 159 -0.91 -7.07 17.07
N GLU A 160 0.31 -6.94 16.55
CA GLU A 160 1.52 -6.80 17.39
C GLU A 160 1.55 -5.41 18.04
N MET A 161 1.14 -4.36 17.33
CA MET A 161 0.98 -3.02 17.90
C MET A 161 -0.08 -2.98 18.99
N ASP A 162 -1.21 -3.67 18.82
CA ASP A 162 -2.27 -3.74 19.82
C ASP A 162 -1.78 -4.45 21.09
N ARG A 163 -1.05 -5.57 20.97
CA ARG A 163 -0.40 -6.26 22.10
C ARG A 163 0.63 -5.37 22.82
N ILE A 164 1.41 -4.63 22.05
CA ILE A 164 2.37 -3.65 22.59
C ILE A 164 1.64 -2.56 23.37
N LEU A 165 0.57 -2.01 22.79
CA LEU A 165 -0.25 -0.97 23.42
C LEU A 165 -0.97 -1.48 24.67
N GLU A 166 -1.37 -2.75 24.73
CA GLU A 166 -1.92 -3.37 25.95
C GLU A 166 -0.92 -3.32 27.11
N VAL A 167 0.35 -3.62 26.87
CA VAL A 167 1.41 -3.51 27.89
C VAL A 167 1.54 -2.06 28.37
N LEU A 168 1.42 -1.08 27.46
CA LEU A 168 1.52 0.34 27.81
C LEU A 168 0.28 0.85 28.55
N LYS A 169 -0.92 0.35 28.22
CA LYS A 169 -2.19 0.69 28.91
C LYS A 169 -2.20 0.26 30.38
N GLN A 170 -1.35 -0.68 30.78
CA GLN A 170 -1.15 -1.06 32.18
C GLN A 170 -0.47 0.04 33.01
N LYS A 171 -0.06 1.16 32.40
CA LYS A 171 0.40 2.38 33.09
C LYS A 171 -0.79 3.34 33.25
N PRO A 172 -1.57 3.24 34.35
CA PRO A 172 -2.81 4.00 34.52
C PRO A 172 -2.58 5.51 34.55
N ASP A 173 -1.36 5.93 34.87
CA ASP A 173 -1.01 7.33 35.06
C ASP A 173 -0.89 8.09 33.72
N ILE A 174 -0.70 7.39 32.60
CA ILE A 174 -0.42 8.00 31.29
C ILE A 174 -1.70 8.19 30.45
N GLY A 175 -2.80 7.55 30.83
CA GLY A 175 -4.12 7.78 30.25
C GLY A 175 -4.26 7.31 28.80
N SER A 176 -5.04 8.03 27.99
CA SER A 176 -5.29 7.68 26.57
C SER A 176 -4.01 7.82 25.76
N LEU A 177 -3.62 6.74 25.06
CA LEU A 177 -2.39 6.67 24.27
C LEU A 177 -2.70 6.56 22.78
N LYS A 178 -2.10 7.44 21.97
CA LYS A 178 -2.07 7.34 20.51
C LYS A 178 -0.69 6.85 20.06
N PRO A 179 -0.58 5.73 19.32
CA PRO A 179 0.71 5.29 18.79
C PRO A 179 1.26 6.31 17.78
N LEU A 180 2.55 6.62 17.91
CA LEU A 180 3.29 7.48 16.96
C LEU A 180 4.26 6.66 16.10
N GLY A 181 4.77 5.55 16.62
CA GLY A 181 5.67 4.66 15.90
C GLY A 181 6.35 3.64 16.81
N CYS A 182 7.05 2.68 16.22
CA CYS A 182 7.83 1.69 16.93
C CYS A 182 9.14 1.44 16.16
N ASN A 183 10.26 1.25 16.83
CA ASN A 183 11.57 0.99 16.23
C ASN A 183 12.22 -0.22 16.90
N ARG A 184 12.99 -1.01 16.17
CA ARG A 184 13.84 -2.04 16.80
C ARG A 184 15.08 -1.36 17.39
N LEU A 185 15.51 -1.78 18.57
CA LEU A 185 16.72 -1.24 19.18
C LEU A 185 17.96 -1.78 18.44
N VAL A 186 18.59 -0.91 17.65
CA VAL A 186 19.75 -1.24 16.79
C VAL A 186 20.94 -1.77 17.57
N LYS A 187 21.12 -1.34 18.83
CA LYS A 187 22.24 -1.73 19.70
C LYS A 187 21.87 -2.80 20.74
N SER A 188 20.71 -3.45 20.63
CA SER A 188 20.32 -4.47 21.61
C SER A 188 20.84 -5.85 21.23
N SER A 189 21.33 -6.61 22.22
CA SER A 189 21.71 -8.02 22.08
C SER A 189 20.53 -8.93 21.72
N HIS A 190 19.29 -8.47 21.94
CA HIS A 190 18.08 -9.17 21.54
C HIS A 190 17.42 -8.42 20.41
N LYS A 191 17.37 -9.08 19.24
CA LYS A 191 16.76 -8.55 18.03
C LYS A 191 15.31 -8.15 18.27
N ASP A 192 14.60 -8.73 19.23
CA ASP A 192 13.19 -8.43 19.44
C ASP A 192 12.93 -7.26 20.38
N ASN A 193 13.94 -6.55 20.85
CA ASN A 193 13.73 -5.37 21.68
C ASN A 193 13.30 -4.16 20.84
N LEU A 194 12.35 -3.40 21.39
CA LEU A 194 11.66 -2.32 20.70
C LEU A 194 11.78 -1.01 21.45
N MET A 195 11.67 0.10 20.72
CA MET A 195 11.42 1.43 21.23
C MET A 195 10.09 1.91 20.64
N VAL A 196 9.09 2.12 21.49
CA VAL A 196 7.74 2.49 21.09
C VAL A 196 7.50 3.95 21.45
N HIS A 197 7.11 4.74 20.46
CA HIS A 197 6.74 6.14 20.61
C HIS A 197 5.22 6.26 20.66
N VAL A 198 4.70 6.94 21.68
CA VAL A 198 3.28 7.20 21.85
C VAL A 198 3.04 8.64 22.30
N TYR A 199 1.86 9.18 22.00
CA TYR A 199 1.39 10.45 22.52
C TYR A 199 0.31 10.19 23.58
N SER A 200 0.47 10.77 24.77
CA SER A 200 -0.59 10.80 25.77
C SER A 200 -1.53 11.95 25.48
N GLU A 201 -2.78 11.65 25.16
CA GLU A 201 -3.80 12.67 24.96
C GLU A 201 -4.20 13.33 26.28
N THR A 202 -4.12 12.58 27.38
CA THR A 202 -4.41 13.04 28.74
C THR A 202 -3.35 14.03 29.21
N ARG A 203 -2.06 13.70 29.04
CA ARG A 203 -0.94 14.52 29.51
C ARG A 203 -0.39 15.49 28.47
N LYS A 204 -0.91 15.43 27.24
CA LYS A 204 -0.51 16.24 26.09
C LYS A 204 1.00 16.18 25.79
N MET A 205 1.63 15.03 26.02
CA MET A 205 3.08 14.84 25.83
C MET A 205 3.43 13.50 25.19
N SER A 206 4.64 13.43 24.63
CA SER A 206 5.14 12.26 23.92
C SER A 206 6.02 11.40 24.84
N TYR A 207 5.91 10.09 24.70
CA TYR A 207 6.68 9.10 25.44
C TYR A 207 7.41 8.17 24.48
N ALA A 208 8.59 7.71 24.90
CA ALA A 208 9.36 6.66 24.27
C ALA A 208 9.57 5.53 25.29
N PHE A 209 9.03 4.36 25.03
CA PHE A 209 9.18 3.17 25.86
C PHE A 209 10.16 2.22 25.23
N VAL A 210 11.17 1.79 25.98
CA VAL A 210 11.95 0.62 25.60
C VAL A 210 11.21 -0.62 26.09
N LEU A 211 10.82 -1.48 25.16
CA LEU A 211 10.23 -2.77 25.45
C LEU A 211 11.25 -3.88 25.18
N MET A 212 11.47 -4.72 26.19
CA MET A 212 12.28 -5.92 26.07
C MET A 212 11.41 -7.16 26.09
N LYS A 213 11.74 -8.12 25.23
CA LYS A 213 11.04 -9.40 25.18
C LYS A 213 11.71 -10.37 26.15
N ASN A 214 10.95 -10.90 27.12
CA ASN A 214 11.48 -11.87 28.08
C ASN A 214 11.58 -13.28 27.46
N SER A 215 12.15 -14.23 28.22
CA SER A 215 12.31 -15.63 27.80
C SER A 215 11.00 -16.34 27.45
N ASN A 216 9.87 -15.87 27.99
CA ASN A 216 8.52 -16.39 27.70
C ASN A 216 7.87 -15.70 26.48
N GLY A 217 8.61 -14.86 25.75
CA GLY A 217 8.14 -14.18 24.56
C GLY A 217 7.20 -13.00 24.83
N LYS A 218 7.08 -12.52 26.08
CA LYS A 218 6.23 -11.36 26.42
C LYS A 218 7.07 -10.08 26.53
N TYR A 219 6.51 -8.96 26.05
CA TYR A 219 7.15 -7.65 26.20
C TYR A 219 6.97 -7.09 27.61
N GLN A 220 8.03 -6.48 28.11
CA GLN A 220 8.06 -5.74 29.38
C GLN A 220 8.72 -4.38 29.15
N ILE A 221 8.24 -3.36 29.87
CA ILE A 221 8.83 -2.02 29.82
C ILE A 221 10.16 -2.06 30.59
N ALA A 222 11.24 -1.72 29.93
CA ALA A 222 12.57 -1.65 30.50
C ALA A 222 13.03 -0.21 30.76
N GLU A 223 12.61 0.74 29.92
CA GLU A 223 12.97 2.15 30.05
C GLU A 223 11.82 3.04 29.60
N LEU A 224 11.72 4.23 30.20
CA LEU A 224 10.76 5.27 29.85
C LEU A 224 11.47 6.61 29.67
N GLY A 225 11.48 7.11 28.44
CA GLY A 225 11.81 8.50 28.13
C GLY A 225 10.54 9.31 27.88
N SER A 226 10.53 10.58 28.28
CA SER A 226 9.42 11.50 28.01
C SER A 226 9.92 12.79 27.38
N SER A 227 9.12 13.37 26.48
CA SER A 227 9.37 14.68 25.89
C SER A 227 8.11 15.52 25.88
N SER A 228 8.22 16.78 26.30
CA SER A 228 7.15 17.77 26.19
C SER A 228 6.96 18.29 24.77
N ARG A 229 7.82 17.92 23.82
CA ARG A 229 7.65 18.29 22.41
C ARG A 229 6.42 17.57 21.85
N LYS A 230 5.50 18.36 21.30
CA LYS A 230 4.37 17.84 20.53
C LYS A 230 4.91 17.13 19.27
N PRO A 231 4.27 16.04 18.83
CA PRO A 231 4.65 15.32 17.62
C PRO A 231 4.72 16.21 16.38
#